data_AF-A0A0M2SHC4-F1
#
_entry.id   AF-A0A0M2SHC4-F1
#
_cell.length_a   1.000
_cell.length_b   1.000
_cell.length_c   1.000
_cell.angle_alpha   90.00
_cell.angle_beta   90.00
_cell.angle_gamma   90.00
#
_symmetry.space_group_name_H-M   'P 1'
#
loop_
_entity.id
_entity.type
_entity.pdbx_description
1 polymer ?
#
loop_
_entity_poly.entity_id
_entity_poly.type
_entity_poly.pdbx_seq_one_letter_code
_entity_poly.pdbx_strand_id
1 'polypeptide(L)'
;MEIHFIILGIFLCIVFYYDAIKQIIPNWLNVSGAVVGVGYHSLNAGVDGFIQSFGGGLVCGIILLVLYVFKAIGAGDVKLFFAVGTMTGILFGLYSIMYAIICAGIIGLLYLLFTRTFLIQLTLSIIHMKESIQKKSLTPMEEFKRNRATRFPFIYAVIPGVLITFYYMVVLGG
;
A
#
# COMPACT_ATOMS: atom_id res chain seq x y z
N MET A 1 9.44 3.97 -23.97
CA MET A 1 9.49 2.71 -23.19
C MET A 1 10.54 2.87 -22.09
N GLU A 2 10.08 2.81 -20.83
CA GLU A 2 10.81 2.27 -19.67
C GLU A 2 11.70 3.08 -18.70
N ILE A 3 12.17 4.32 -18.90
CA ILE A 3 13.08 4.90 -17.86
C ILE A 3 12.37 5.08 -16.51
N HIS A 4 11.14 5.59 -16.50
CA HIS A 4 10.35 5.73 -15.28
C HIS A 4 9.96 4.38 -14.65
N PHE A 5 9.79 3.32 -15.46
CA PHE A 5 9.52 1.96 -14.95
C PHE A 5 10.77 1.32 -14.33
N ILE A 6 11.96 1.58 -14.89
CA ILE A 6 13.23 1.16 -14.25
C ILE A 6 13.41 1.89 -12.92
N ILE A 7 13.16 3.20 -12.88
CA ILE A 7 13.21 4.00 -11.65
C ILE A 7 12.20 3.45 -10.62
N LEU A 8 10.97 3.15 -11.05
CA LEU A 8 9.94 2.55 -10.20
C LEU A 8 10.39 1.18 -9.67
N GLY A 9 10.95 0.32 -10.51
CA GLY A 9 11.44 -1.00 -10.12
C GLY A 9 12.56 -0.91 -9.09
N ILE A 10 13.55 -0.03 -9.29
CA ILE A 10 14.61 0.24 -8.32
C ILE A 10 14.02 0.75 -7.01
N PHE A 11 13.10 1.72 -7.07
CA PHE A 11 12.43 2.26 -5.90
C PHE A 11 11.68 1.17 -5.11
N LEU A 12 10.90 0.32 -5.77
CA LEU A 12 10.17 -0.77 -5.15
C LEU A 12 11.10 -1.83 -4.54
N CYS A 13 12.22 -2.15 -5.19
CA CYS A 13 13.24 -3.04 -4.63
C CYS A 13 13.84 -2.48 -3.34
N ILE A 14 14.13 -1.17 -3.29
CA ILE A 14 14.65 -0.53 -2.08
C ILE A 14 13.59 -0.53 -0.98
N VAL A 15 12.35 -0.15 -1.29
CA VAL A 15 11.24 -0.20 -0.32
C VAL A 15 11.09 -1.61 0.22
N PHE A 16 11.04 -2.62 -0.66
CA PHE A 16 10.91 -4.02 -0.28
C PHE A 16 12.01 -4.46 0.67
N TYR A 17 13.26 -4.07 0.40
CA TYR A 17 14.37 -4.36 1.29
C TYR A 17 14.19 -3.73 2.68
N TYR A 18 13.80 -2.45 2.75
CA TYR A 18 13.57 -1.76 4.02
C TYR A 18 12.38 -2.36 4.79
N ASP A 19 11.29 -2.67 4.10
CA ASP A 19 10.07 -3.18 4.71
C ASP A 19 10.22 -4.64 5.15
N ALA A 20 10.91 -5.48 4.35
CA ALA A 20 11.18 -6.87 4.70
C ALA A 20 12.11 -7.01 5.91
N ILE A 21 13.10 -6.12 6.06
CA ILE A 21 14.10 -6.20 7.14
C ILE A 21 13.66 -5.41 8.38
N LYS A 22 13.19 -4.17 8.18
CA LYS A 22 12.93 -3.22 9.27
C LYS A 22 11.44 -3.02 9.54
N GLN A 23 10.54 -3.53 8.69
CA GLN A 23 9.08 -3.33 8.77
C GLN A 23 8.69 -1.84 8.87
N ILE A 24 9.55 -0.97 8.36
CA ILE A 24 9.41 0.48 8.42
C ILE A 24 9.85 1.02 7.06
N ILE A 25 8.94 1.69 6.37
CA ILE A 25 9.26 2.47 5.17
C ILE A 25 9.66 3.87 5.63
N PRO A 26 10.95 4.26 5.55
CA PRO A 26 11.40 5.57 6.02
C PRO A 26 10.80 6.68 5.15
N ASN A 27 10.34 7.76 5.80
CA ASN A 27 9.72 8.89 5.10
C ASN A 27 10.62 9.50 4.03
N TRP A 28 11.94 9.56 4.28
CA TRP A 28 12.91 10.09 3.33
C TRP A 28 12.90 9.32 2.01
N LEU A 29 12.70 8.00 2.04
CA LEU A 29 12.66 7.17 0.83
C LEU A 29 11.44 7.55 -0.02
N ASN A 30 10.25 7.64 0.59
CA ASN A 30 9.04 8.06 -0.12
C ASN A 30 9.16 9.48 -0.69
N VAL A 31 9.73 10.41 0.08
CA VAL A 31 9.98 11.78 -0.40
C VAL A 31 10.97 11.79 -1.56
N SER A 32 12.06 11.04 -1.47
CA SER A 32 13.04 10.93 -2.56
C SER A 32 12.41 10.35 -3.82
N GLY A 33 11.57 9.32 -3.69
CA GLY A 33 10.83 8.75 -4.82
C GLY A 33 9.89 9.77 -5.47
N ALA A 34 9.15 10.53 -4.65
CA ALA A 34 8.26 11.57 -5.14
C ALA A 34 9.02 12.70 -5.88
N VAL A 35 10.14 13.16 -5.32
CA VAL A 35 10.99 14.19 -5.92
C VAL A 35 11.57 13.71 -7.26
N VAL A 36 12.03 12.45 -7.33
CA VAL A 36 12.55 11.88 -8.57
C VAL A 36 11.45 11.77 -9.63
N GLY A 37 10.25 11.31 -9.26
CA GLY A 37 9.10 11.21 -10.17
C GLY A 37 8.71 12.58 -10.74
N VAL A 38 8.51 13.56 -9.87
CA VAL A 38 8.17 14.94 -10.27
C VAL A 38 9.30 15.56 -11.09
N GLY A 39 10.55 15.41 -10.67
CA GLY A 39 11.71 15.93 -11.39
C GLY A 39 11.84 15.36 -12.80
N TYR A 40 11.68 14.04 -12.95
CA TYR A 40 11.73 13.38 -14.26
C TYR A 40 10.64 13.88 -15.21
N HIS A 41 9.38 13.97 -14.75
CA HIS A 41 8.27 14.45 -15.58
C HIS A 41 8.37 15.95 -15.87
N SER A 42 8.83 16.75 -14.90
CA SER A 42 9.04 18.19 -15.08
C SER A 42 10.14 18.49 -16.09
N LEU A 43 11.22 17.69 -16.13
CA LEU A 43 12.29 17.87 -17.11
C LEU A 43 11.86 17.49 -18.53
N ASN A 44 10.97 16.50 -18.68
CA ASN A 44 10.54 16.03 -19.99
C ASN A 44 9.40 16.85 -20.60
N ALA A 45 8.45 17.31 -19.77
CA ALA A 45 7.22 17.98 -20.23
C ALA A 45 6.99 19.35 -19.55
N GLY A 46 8.00 19.90 -18.88
CA GLY A 46 7.92 21.22 -18.25
C GLY A 46 6.85 21.31 -17.15
N VAL A 47 6.07 22.39 -17.17
CA VAL A 47 5.01 22.65 -16.19
C VAL A 47 3.87 21.64 -16.29
N ASP A 48 3.53 21.19 -17.48
CA ASP A 48 2.48 20.18 -17.68
C ASP A 48 2.89 18.83 -17.07
N GLY A 49 4.16 18.45 -17.23
CA GLY A 49 4.74 17.27 -16.58
C GLY A 49 4.71 17.35 -15.05
N PHE A 50 5.00 18.53 -14.49
CA PHE A 50 4.87 18.77 -13.05
C PHE A 50 3.44 18.55 -12.56
N ILE A 51 2.45 19.17 -13.23
CA ILE A 51 1.04 19.09 -12.84
C ILE A 51 0.54 17.65 -12.94
N GLN A 52 0.87 16.94 -14.02
CA GLN A 52 0.45 15.55 -14.23
C GLN A 52 1.07 14.60 -13.19
N SER A 53 2.38 14.74 -12.93
CA SER A 53 3.09 13.91 -11.95
C SER A 53 2.58 14.18 -10.54
N PHE A 54 2.52 15.45 -10.13
CA PHE A 54 2.05 15.83 -8.80
C PHE A 54 0.57 15.46 -8.61
N GLY A 55 -0.27 15.65 -9.63
CA GLY A 55 -1.65 15.20 -9.66
C GLY A 55 -1.78 13.68 -9.53
N GLY A 56 -0.93 12.92 -10.23
CA GLY A 56 -0.81 11.46 -10.07
C GLY A 56 -0.54 11.03 -8.64
N GLY A 57 0.44 11.66 -8.01
CA GLY A 57 0.76 11.42 -6.60
C GLY A 57 -0.40 11.76 -5.68
N LEU A 58 -1.00 12.94 -5.84
CA LEU A 58 -2.11 13.39 -5.01
C LEU A 58 -3.32 12.46 -5.10
N VAL A 59 -3.74 12.09 -6.31
CA VAL A 59 -4.90 11.19 -6.50
C VAL A 59 -4.64 9.85 -5.83
N CYS A 60 -3.49 9.22 -6.09
CA CYS A 60 -3.14 7.94 -5.48
C CYS A 60 -3.03 8.02 -3.95
N GLY A 61 -2.39 9.09 -3.46
CA GLY A 61 -2.22 9.35 -2.04
C GLY A 61 -3.55 9.60 -1.32
N ILE A 62 -4.46 10.38 -1.91
CA ILE A 62 -5.77 10.68 -1.31
C ILE A 62 -6.63 9.41 -1.20
N ILE A 63 -6.65 8.58 -2.23
CA ILE A 63 -7.41 7.31 -2.20
C ILE A 63 -6.92 6.41 -1.07
N LEU A 64 -5.61 6.28 -0.92
CA LEU A 64 -5.02 5.48 0.15
C LEU A 64 -5.17 6.15 1.51
N LEU A 65 -5.20 7.48 1.56
CA LEU A 65 -5.47 8.23 2.79
C LEU A 65 -6.89 7.94 3.29
N VAL A 66 -7.88 7.84 2.41
CA VAL A 66 -9.25 7.42 2.79
C VAL A 66 -9.21 6.04 3.44
N LEU A 67 -8.50 5.07 2.85
CA LEU A 67 -8.33 3.73 3.44
C LEU A 67 -7.55 3.75 4.77
N TYR A 68 -6.60 4.67 4.92
CA TYR A 68 -5.88 4.89 6.17
C TYR A 68 -6.78 5.44 7.28
N VAL A 69 -7.69 6.36 6.97
CA VAL A 69 -8.69 6.87 7.92
C VAL A 69 -9.59 5.73 8.43
N PHE A 70 -9.95 4.78 7.57
CA PHE A 70 -10.64 3.55 7.95
C PHE A 70 -9.76 2.53 8.69
N LYS A 71 -8.49 2.84 8.97
CA LYS A 71 -7.49 1.97 9.61
C LYS A 71 -7.24 0.64 8.88
N ALA A 72 -7.62 0.57 7.60
CA ALA A 72 -7.40 -0.60 6.77
C ALA A 72 -5.93 -0.75 6.36
N ILE A 73 -5.22 0.38 6.20
CA ILE A 73 -3.84 0.41 5.72
C ILE A 73 -2.93 1.27 6.61
N GLY A 74 -1.60 1.16 6.47
CA GLY A 74 -0.63 1.94 7.21
C GLY A 74 -0.37 3.32 6.59
N ALA A 75 0.06 4.28 7.41
CA ALA A 75 0.45 5.62 6.92
C ALA A 75 1.68 5.58 5.99
N GLY A 76 2.50 4.53 6.08
CA GLY A 76 3.62 4.28 5.17
C GLY A 76 3.15 3.99 3.75
N ASP A 77 2.10 3.18 3.62
CA ASP A 77 1.55 2.75 2.33
C ASP A 77 0.94 3.91 1.55
N VAL A 78 0.30 4.85 2.25
CA VAL A 78 -0.21 6.10 1.65
C VAL A 78 0.91 6.90 0.99
N LYS A 79 2.04 7.04 1.69
CA LYS A 79 3.20 7.78 1.18
C LYS A 79 3.91 7.05 0.04
N LEU A 80 3.91 5.72 0.09
CA LEU A 80 4.42 4.90 -0.99
C LEU A 80 3.61 5.10 -2.27
N PHE A 81 2.29 5.01 -2.19
CA PHE A 81 1.43 5.18 -3.37
C PHE A 81 1.40 6.63 -3.88
N PHE A 82 1.62 7.60 -3.01
CA PHE A 82 1.92 8.96 -3.44
C PHE A 82 3.17 8.99 -4.34
N ALA A 83 4.29 8.40 -3.89
CA ALA A 83 5.52 8.35 -4.69
C ALA A 83 5.33 7.56 -6.01
N VAL A 84 4.69 6.39 -5.97
CA VAL A 84 4.37 5.60 -7.16
C VAL A 84 3.50 6.40 -8.14
N GLY A 85 2.48 7.09 -7.65
CA GLY A 85 1.61 7.96 -8.47
C GLY A 85 2.37 9.12 -9.12
N THR A 86 3.35 9.71 -8.43
CA THR A 86 4.20 10.74 -9.07
C THR A 86 5.11 10.19 -10.17
N MET A 87 5.61 8.97 -10.02
CA MET A 87 6.48 8.36 -11.03
C MET A 87 5.72 7.86 -12.26
N THR A 88 4.51 7.31 -12.03
CA THR A 88 3.77 6.56 -13.06
C THR A 88 2.53 7.28 -13.58
N GLY A 89 2.11 8.36 -12.91
CA GLY A 89 0.89 9.10 -13.23
C GLY A 89 -0.37 8.50 -12.62
N ILE A 90 -1.50 9.18 -12.89
CA ILE A 90 -2.81 8.86 -12.30
C ILE A 90 -3.27 7.45 -12.71
N LEU A 91 -3.31 7.17 -14.02
CA LEU A 91 -3.94 5.97 -14.55
C LEU A 91 -3.23 4.71 -14.01
N PHE A 92 -1.93 4.58 -14.25
CA PHE A 92 -1.13 3.45 -13.77
C PHE A 92 -1.17 3.30 -12.24
N GLY A 93 -1.08 4.41 -11.50
CA GLY A 93 -1.17 4.41 -10.05
C GLY A 93 -2.50 3.84 -9.54
N LEU A 94 -3.63 4.19 -10.16
CA LEU A 94 -4.95 3.67 -9.80
C LEU A 94 -5.08 2.16 -10.03
N TYR A 95 -4.64 1.66 -11.18
CA TYR A 95 -4.65 0.22 -11.44
C TYR A 95 -3.72 -0.51 -10.47
N SER A 96 -2.54 0.06 -10.18
CA SER A 96 -1.62 -0.50 -9.19
C SER A 96 -2.25 -0.60 -7.80
N ILE A 97 -2.99 0.43 -7.37
CA ILE A 97 -3.75 0.41 -6.11
C ILE A 97 -4.79 -0.70 -6.13
N MET A 98 -5.59 -0.78 -7.19
CA MET A 98 -6.66 -1.77 -7.33
C MET A 98 -6.11 -3.20 -7.23
N TYR A 99 -5.09 -3.53 -8.04
CA TYR A 99 -4.49 -4.86 -8.00
C TYR A 99 -3.77 -5.14 -6.69
N ALA A 100 -3.11 -4.16 -6.07
CA ALA A 100 -2.48 -4.33 -4.76
C ALA A 100 -3.52 -4.63 -3.66
N ILE A 101 -4.68 -3.96 -3.66
CA ILE A 101 -5.77 -4.25 -2.72
C ILE A 101 -6.31 -5.66 -2.91
N ILE A 102 -6.50 -6.09 -4.17
CA ILE A 102 -6.95 -7.46 -4.49
C ILE A 102 -5.93 -8.49 -3.99
N CYS A 103 -4.64 -8.29 -4.29
CA CYS A 103 -3.56 -9.16 -3.82
C CYS A 103 -3.49 -9.20 -2.28
N ALA A 104 -3.64 -8.06 -1.61
CA ALA A 104 -3.66 -7.99 -0.16
C ALA A 104 -4.85 -8.76 0.43
N GLY A 105 -6.03 -8.67 -0.19
CA GLY A 105 -7.20 -9.45 0.18
C GLY A 105 -6.98 -10.95 0.03
N ILE A 106 -6.36 -11.39 -1.07
CA ILE A 106 -6.03 -12.81 -1.31
C ILE A 106 -5.01 -13.31 -0.29
N ILE A 107 -3.91 -12.57 -0.07
CA ILE A 107 -2.87 -12.93 0.91
C ILE A 107 -3.48 -13.00 2.32
N GLY A 108 -4.32 -12.02 2.69
CA GLY A 108 -5.05 -12.01 3.95
C GLY A 108 -5.99 -13.21 4.09
N LEU A 109 -6.72 -13.57 3.04
CA LEU A 109 -7.61 -14.73 3.02
C LEU A 109 -6.85 -16.05 3.13
N LEU A 110 -5.74 -16.20 2.42
CA LEU A 110 -4.88 -17.38 2.51
C LEU A 110 -4.30 -17.52 3.92
N TYR A 111 -3.75 -16.43 4.47
CA TYR A 111 -3.27 -16.42 5.86
C TYR A 111 -4.37 -16.83 6.85
N LEU A 112 -5.61 -16.38 6.61
CA LEU A 112 -6.79 -16.75 7.40
C LEU A 112 -7.13 -18.24 7.33
N LEU A 113 -7.05 -18.84 6.14
CA LEU A 113 -7.39 -20.23 5.90
C LEU A 113 -6.33 -21.18 6.46
N PHE A 114 -5.05 -20.81 6.34
CA PHE A 114 -3.94 -21.63 6.82
C PHE A 114 -3.73 -21.52 8.34
N THR A 115 -4.13 -20.41 8.96
CA THR A 115 -4.02 -20.25 10.41
C THR A 115 -5.36 -20.61 11.07
N ARG A 116 -5.46 -21.79 11.68
CA ARG A 116 -6.65 -22.28 12.44
C ARG A 116 -7.13 -21.38 13.60
N THR A 117 -6.58 -20.19 13.73
CA THR A 117 -6.89 -19.19 14.77
C THR A 117 -8.14 -18.39 14.44
N PHE A 118 -8.64 -18.36 13.19
CA PHE A 118 -9.77 -17.50 12.81
C PHE A 118 -11.11 -17.89 13.43
N LEU A 119 -11.45 -19.18 13.53
CA LEU A 119 -12.71 -19.58 14.20
C LEU A 119 -12.72 -19.17 15.68
N ILE A 120 -11.55 -19.23 16.34
CA ILE A 120 -11.39 -18.78 17.72
C ILE A 120 -11.49 -17.24 17.80
N GLN A 121 -10.85 -16.51 16.88
CA GLN A 121 -10.90 -15.05 16.85
C GLN A 121 -12.27 -14.48 16.43
N LEU A 122 -13.00 -15.14 15.54
CA LEU A 122 -14.37 -14.79 15.15
C LEU A 122 -15.34 -15.05 16.30
N THR A 123 -15.25 -16.21 16.96
CA THR A 123 -16.06 -16.54 18.13
C THR A 123 -15.77 -15.58 19.28
N LEU A 124 -14.49 -15.23 19.51
CA LEU A 124 -14.09 -14.22 20.48
C LEU A 124 -14.60 -12.83 20.07
N SER A 125 -14.54 -12.42 18.80
CA SER A 125 -15.04 -11.12 18.35
C SER A 125 -16.56 -10.99 18.51
N ILE A 126 -17.31 -12.08 18.28
CA ILE A 126 -18.77 -12.14 18.50
C ILE A 126 -19.12 -12.11 20.00
N ILE A 127 -18.34 -12.79 20.85
CA ILE A 127 -18.50 -12.74 22.32
C ILE A 127 -18.14 -11.33 22.86
N HIS A 128 -17.06 -10.71 22.37
CA HIS A 128 -16.67 -9.34 22.73
C HIS A 128 -17.68 -8.28 22.26
N MET A 129 -18.36 -8.50 21.13
CA MET A 129 -19.44 -7.62 20.67
C MET A 129 -20.66 -7.67 21.63
N LYS A 130 -20.89 -8.81 22.29
CA LYS A 130 -21.92 -8.94 23.35
C LYS A 130 -21.46 -8.37 24.70
N GLU A 131 -20.20 -8.58 25.09
CA GLU A 131 -19.67 -8.06 26.38
C GLU A 131 -19.38 -6.55 26.37
N SER A 132 -18.99 -5.98 25.23
CA SER A 132 -18.73 -4.54 25.10
C SER A 132 -19.98 -3.68 25.23
N ILE A 133 -21.17 -4.27 25.09
CA ILE A 133 -22.45 -3.60 25.36
C ILE A 133 -22.74 -3.59 26.88
N GLN A 134 -22.15 -4.49 27.67
CA GLN A 134 -22.57 -4.74 29.05
C GLN A 134 -21.53 -4.37 30.13
N LYS A 135 -20.21 -4.34 29.82
CA LYS A 135 -19.19 -3.95 30.80
C LYS A 135 -18.20 -2.93 30.24
N LYS A 136 -18.26 -1.73 30.83
CA LYS A 136 -17.37 -0.58 30.61
C LYS A 136 -15.99 -0.82 31.24
N SER A 137 -15.26 -1.86 30.84
CA SER A 137 -13.88 -2.11 31.28
C SER A 137 -12.98 -2.54 30.13
N LEU A 138 -12.14 -1.58 29.70
CA LEU A 138 -11.22 -1.64 28.56
C LEU A 138 -9.89 -2.32 28.94
N THR A 139 -9.83 -3.64 29.01
CA THR A 139 -8.55 -4.33 29.28
C THR A 139 -8.18 -5.52 28.37
N PRO A 140 -9.09 -6.23 27.66
CA PRO A 140 -8.67 -7.35 26.79
C PRO A 140 -8.21 -6.95 25.38
N MET A 141 -8.67 -5.79 24.87
CA MET A 141 -8.48 -5.37 23.47
C MET A 141 -7.05 -4.90 23.17
N GLU A 142 -6.27 -4.58 24.20
CA GLU A 142 -4.84 -4.26 24.09
C GLU A 142 -3.97 -5.51 23.90
N GLU A 143 -4.39 -6.66 24.40
CA GLU A 143 -3.60 -7.90 24.31
C GLU A 143 -3.71 -8.55 22.92
N PHE A 144 -4.86 -8.42 22.27
CA PHE A 144 -5.05 -8.81 20.87
C PHE A 144 -4.32 -7.88 19.90
N LYS A 145 -4.27 -6.57 20.21
CA LYS A 145 -3.43 -5.59 19.50
C LYS A 145 -1.93 -5.83 19.69
N ARG A 146 -1.53 -6.44 20.81
CA ARG A 146 -0.12 -6.68 21.17
C ARG A 146 0.49 -7.83 20.38
N ASN A 147 -0.31 -8.72 19.79
CA ASN A 147 0.16 -9.69 18.80
C ASN A 147 0.41 -9.03 17.44
N ARG A 148 1.50 -8.25 17.37
CA ARG A 148 2.05 -7.64 16.14
C ARG A 148 2.47 -8.67 15.06
N ALA A 149 2.37 -9.96 15.34
CA ALA A 149 2.82 -11.05 14.46
C ALA A 149 1.86 -11.41 13.30
N THR A 150 0.68 -10.77 13.21
CA THR A 150 -0.35 -11.11 12.20
C THR A 150 -0.50 -10.08 11.08
N ARG A 151 0.23 -8.95 11.11
CA ARG A 151 0.24 -7.99 10.01
C ARG A 151 1.41 -8.28 9.09
N PHE A 152 1.14 -8.91 7.96
CA PHE A 152 2.13 -9.01 6.89
C PHE A 152 2.38 -7.61 6.29
N PRO A 153 3.64 -7.27 5.97
CA PRO A 153 3.98 -6.05 5.27
C PRO A 153 3.21 -5.88 3.94
N PHE A 154 2.57 -4.72 3.74
CA PHE A 154 1.70 -4.49 2.58
C PHE A 154 2.47 -4.51 1.25
N ILE A 155 3.79 -4.27 1.28
CA ILE A 155 4.67 -4.34 0.10
C ILE A 155 4.57 -5.68 -0.65
N TYR A 156 4.27 -6.78 0.07
CA TYR A 156 4.06 -8.09 -0.54
C TYR A 156 2.86 -8.14 -1.49
N ALA A 157 1.87 -7.28 -1.28
CA ALA A 157 0.73 -7.12 -2.17
C ALA A 157 0.99 -6.06 -3.25
N VAL A 158 1.78 -5.03 -2.94
CA VAL A 158 2.11 -3.94 -3.87
C VAL A 158 2.93 -4.42 -5.05
N ILE A 159 3.98 -5.22 -4.82
CA ILE A 159 4.86 -5.72 -5.90
C ILE A 159 4.05 -6.46 -6.97
N PRO A 160 3.26 -7.52 -6.65
CA PRO A 160 2.47 -8.20 -7.66
C PRO A 160 1.41 -7.28 -8.27
N GLY A 161 0.81 -6.36 -7.50
CA GLY A 161 -0.14 -5.38 -8.03
C GLY A 161 0.45 -4.47 -9.11
N VAL A 162 1.66 -3.95 -8.87
CA VAL A 162 2.39 -3.13 -9.85
C VAL A 162 2.82 -3.95 -11.05
N LEU A 163 3.31 -5.18 -10.86
CA LEU A 163 3.72 -6.07 -11.95
C LEU A 163 2.54 -6.45 -12.86
N ILE A 164 1.37 -6.76 -12.28
CA ILE A 164 0.15 -7.04 -13.04
C ILE A 164 -0.27 -5.81 -13.82
N THR A 165 -0.23 -4.63 -13.19
CA THR A 165 -0.56 -3.37 -13.86
C THR A 165 0.38 -3.10 -15.03
N PHE A 166 1.69 -3.31 -14.83
CA PHE A 166 2.69 -3.18 -15.87
C PHE A 166 2.41 -4.12 -17.04
N TYR A 167 2.18 -5.40 -16.77
CA TYR A 167 1.85 -6.38 -17.80
C TYR A 167 0.58 -5.99 -18.58
N TYR A 168 -0.49 -5.60 -17.90
CA TYR A 168 -1.75 -5.27 -18.55
C TYR A 168 -1.68 -3.97 -19.37
N MET A 169 -1.09 -2.91 -18.81
CA MET A 169 -1.07 -1.60 -19.46
C MET A 169 0.01 -1.46 -20.53
N VAL A 170 1.18 -2.05 -20.32
CA VAL A 170 2.35 -1.82 -21.17
C VAL A 170 2.53 -2.92 -22.20
N VAL A 171 2.24 -4.18 -21.84
CA VAL A 171 2.46 -5.33 -22.74
C VAL A 171 1.21 -5.67 -23.56
N LEU A 172 0.02 -5.57 -22.96
CA LEU A 172 -1.24 -5.89 -23.64
C LEU A 172 -1.96 -4.68 -24.26
N GLY A 173 -1.70 -3.47 -23.74
CA GLY A 173 -2.31 -2.22 -24.20
C GLY A 173 -1.48 -1.42 -25.21
N GLY A 174 -0.27 -1.90 -25.56
CA GLY A 174 0.66 -1.29 -26.51
C GLY A 174 0.61 -1.89 -27.89
#